data_AF-A0AAP0QCT3-F1
#
_entry.id   AF-A0AAP0QCT3-F1
#
_cell.length_a   1.000
_cell.length_b   1.000
_cell.length_c   1.000
_cell.angle_alpha   90.00
_cell.angle_beta   90.00
_cell.angle_gamma   90.00
#
_symmetry.space_group_name_H-M   'P 1'
#
loop_
_entity.id
_entity.type
_entity.pdbx_description
1 polymer ?
#
loop_
_entity_poly.entity_id
_entity_poly.type
_entity_poly.pdbx_seq_one_letter_code
_entity_poly.pdbx_strand_id
1 'polypeptide(L)'
;MAIFASVFASLILLLLPVPGSCSTELLIESVIDRDASSVPRCDVDLLEFPLNLEYLGAEFFLFGSMGHGLDRIAPNLTMGGPAPIGARKANLDPFTQDIALQFGWQQVGHLRAIKNAVRGFPRPLLDLSARSFAKVIDKAFGEPLNPPFDPYASSTNFLIASYLIPYIALTGYVGSNPNLQGSASKRLAAGLLGVKSGQDAIIRTLLYQKANEKVHPYGIPVAAFTNKISQMRNNLGRSGLKDEGLLVPKFRGTERKIRGNVLAGNEYSIAFDRTPEEILRIVYGGGHEGIPGGFFPNGANGRIAGSHLHNLIGAWD
;
A
#
# COMPACT_ATOMS: atom_id res chain seq x y z
N MET A 1 -7.14 -1.82 -71.36
CA MET A 1 -6.49 -2.67 -70.35
C MET A 1 -5.68 -1.78 -69.43
N ALA A 2 -5.94 -1.90 -68.13
CA ALA A 2 -5.39 -1.07 -67.07
C ALA A 2 -3.91 -1.31 -66.84
N ILE A 3 -3.16 -0.28 -66.43
CA ILE A 3 -1.98 -0.43 -65.57
C ILE A 3 -2.02 0.70 -64.53
N PHE A 4 -2.38 0.35 -63.31
CA PHE A 4 -2.16 1.13 -62.09
C PHE A 4 -0.68 1.01 -61.70
N ALA A 5 -0.02 2.12 -61.36
CA ALA A 5 1.27 2.11 -60.68
C ALA A 5 1.11 2.74 -59.30
N SER A 6 1.40 1.94 -58.27
CA SER A 6 1.20 2.18 -56.85
C SER A 6 2.18 3.20 -56.26
N VAL A 7 1.68 4.11 -55.44
CA VAL A 7 2.48 4.95 -54.54
C VAL A 7 2.80 4.14 -53.27
N PHE A 8 4.07 3.81 -53.04
CA PHE A 8 4.55 3.28 -51.76
C PHE A 8 4.79 4.45 -50.80
N ALA A 9 3.90 4.65 -49.83
CA ALA A 9 4.16 5.50 -48.68
C ALA A 9 4.87 4.67 -47.60
N SER A 10 6.16 4.95 -47.36
CA SER A 10 6.90 4.36 -46.24
C SER A 10 6.54 5.10 -44.95
N LEU A 11 5.80 4.45 -44.07
CA LEU A 11 5.52 4.92 -42.72
C LEU A 11 6.69 4.51 -41.81
N ILE A 12 7.62 5.42 -41.55
CA ILE A 12 8.65 5.23 -40.51
C ILE A 12 7.98 5.48 -39.15
N LEU A 13 7.63 4.41 -38.44
CA LEU A 13 7.27 4.49 -37.02
C LEU A 13 8.55 4.76 -36.22
N LEU A 14 8.70 5.98 -35.71
CA LEU A 14 9.67 6.30 -34.66
C LEU A 14 9.18 5.64 -33.36
N LEU A 15 9.78 4.49 -33.03
CA LEU A 15 9.64 3.85 -31.72
C LEU A 15 10.46 4.65 -30.69
N LEU A 16 9.79 5.53 -29.95
CA LEU A 16 10.32 6.05 -28.69
C LEU A 16 10.11 4.96 -27.60
N PRO A 17 11.11 4.67 -26.76
CA PRO A 17 10.95 3.68 -25.69
C PRO A 17 10.00 4.23 -24.63
N VAL A 18 8.82 3.61 -24.51
CA VAL A 18 7.94 3.78 -23.36
C VAL A 18 8.55 2.98 -22.20
N PRO A 19 8.87 3.59 -21.04
CA PRO A 19 9.28 2.83 -19.87
C PRO A 19 8.07 2.00 -19.41
N GLY A 20 8.14 0.67 -19.61
CA GLY A 20 7.08 -0.27 -19.26
C GLY A 20 6.67 -1.27 -20.35
N SER A 21 7.20 -1.18 -21.58
CA SER A 21 6.92 -2.20 -22.60
C SER A 21 7.82 -3.42 -22.41
N CYS A 22 7.22 -4.55 -22.06
CA CYS A 22 7.88 -5.86 -22.11
C CYS A 22 7.99 -6.24 -23.60
N SER A 23 9.07 -5.83 -24.26
CA SER A 23 9.37 -6.31 -25.61
C SER A 23 9.50 -7.83 -25.56
N THR A 24 8.69 -8.51 -26.37
CA THR A 24 8.83 -9.95 -26.62
C THR A 24 10.12 -10.16 -27.39
N GLU A 25 11.26 -10.31 -26.69
CA GLU A 25 12.46 -10.84 -27.32
C GLU A 25 12.18 -12.30 -27.69
N LEU A 26 11.94 -12.50 -28.98
CA LEU A 26 11.79 -13.79 -29.61
C LEU A 26 13.19 -14.42 -29.73
N LEU A 27 13.75 -14.85 -28.60
CA LEU A 27 14.96 -15.67 -28.58
C LEU A 27 14.56 -17.13 -28.43
N ILE A 28 14.74 -17.85 -29.54
CA ILE A 28 14.74 -19.30 -29.61
C ILE A 28 15.95 -19.78 -28.80
N GLU A 29 15.74 -20.05 -27.51
CA GLU A 29 16.60 -20.97 -26.76
C GLU A 29 15.78 -22.19 -26.33
N SER A 30 16.31 -23.32 -26.78
CA SER A 30 15.94 -24.71 -26.55
C SER A 30 15.00 -25.02 -25.37
N VAL A 31 13.94 -25.73 -25.73
CA VAL A 31 13.23 -26.72 -24.92
C VAL A 31 14.17 -27.43 -23.93
N ILE A 32 14.11 -27.03 -22.66
CA ILE A 32 14.08 -27.82 -21.41
C ILE A 32 14.12 -26.79 -20.27
N ASP A 33 12.96 -26.26 -19.91
CA ASP A 33 12.61 -26.07 -18.50
C ASP A 33 11.09 -26.02 -18.37
N ARG A 34 10.46 -27.20 -18.28
CA ARG A 34 9.11 -27.29 -17.74
C ARG A 34 9.24 -27.22 -16.22
N ASP A 35 9.57 -26.05 -15.70
CA ASP A 35 9.25 -25.71 -14.32
C ASP A 35 8.10 -24.72 -14.33
N ALA A 36 6.92 -25.20 -13.94
CA ALA A 36 5.69 -24.41 -13.88
C ALA A 36 5.68 -23.42 -12.68
N SER A 37 6.84 -22.94 -12.23
CA SER A 37 6.99 -22.26 -10.92
C SER A 37 7.83 -20.99 -10.89
N SER A 38 8.61 -20.63 -11.92
CA SER A 38 9.45 -19.44 -11.82
C SER A 38 8.66 -18.15 -12.11
N VAL A 39 8.75 -17.16 -11.22
CA VAL A 39 8.29 -15.79 -11.46
C VAL A 39 9.04 -15.19 -12.66
N PRO A 40 8.35 -14.66 -13.69
CA PRO A 40 9.01 -13.96 -14.80
C PRO A 40 9.86 -12.78 -14.32
N ARG A 41 11.02 -12.55 -14.94
CA ARG A 41 11.91 -11.43 -14.55
C ARG A 41 11.21 -10.06 -14.55
N CYS A 42 10.29 -9.85 -15.49
CA CYS A 42 9.51 -8.60 -15.58
C CYS A 42 8.51 -8.41 -14.42
N ASP A 43 8.12 -9.48 -13.72
CA ASP A 43 7.20 -9.40 -12.58
C ASP A 43 7.93 -9.16 -11.25
N VAL A 44 9.25 -9.37 -11.21
CA VAL A 44 10.03 -9.36 -9.96
C VAL A 44 9.88 -8.03 -9.23
N ASP A 45 10.12 -6.91 -9.91
CA ASP A 45 10.09 -5.60 -9.28
C ASP A 45 8.67 -5.24 -8.76
N LEU A 46 7.62 -5.68 -9.47
CA LEU A 46 6.22 -5.50 -9.06
C LEU A 46 5.85 -6.36 -7.84
N LEU A 47 6.40 -7.56 -7.72
CA LEU A 47 6.19 -8.42 -6.55
C LEU A 47 7.05 -8.00 -5.36
N GLU A 48 8.21 -7.40 -5.58
CA GLU A 48 9.07 -6.88 -4.51
C GLU A 48 8.51 -5.58 -3.91
N PHE A 49 7.90 -4.69 -4.71
CA PHE A 49 7.41 -3.40 -4.22
C PHE A 49 6.47 -3.50 -2.99
N PRO A 50 5.48 -4.42 -2.95
CA PRO A 50 4.62 -4.63 -1.78
C PRO A 50 5.36 -4.97 -0.48
N LEU A 51 6.59 -5.52 -0.52
CA LEU A 51 7.36 -5.81 0.70
C LEU A 51 7.49 -4.58 1.61
N ASN A 52 7.57 -3.37 1.03
CA ASN A 52 7.58 -2.12 1.82
C ASN A 52 6.35 -2.01 2.73
N LEU A 53 5.17 -2.26 2.18
CA LEU A 53 3.90 -2.20 2.91
C LEU A 53 3.72 -3.41 3.83
N GLU A 54 4.25 -4.56 3.45
CA GLU A 54 4.23 -5.76 4.30
C GLU A 54 5.08 -5.57 5.55
N TYR A 55 6.28 -5.00 5.45
CA TYR A 55 7.09 -4.62 6.60
C TYR A 55 6.39 -3.59 7.47
N LEU A 56 5.83 -2.52 6.86
CA LEU A 56 5.09 -1.49 7.58
C LEU A 56 3.97 -2.11 8.43
N GLY A 57 3.13 -2.96 7.84
CA GLY A 57 2.06 -3.63 8.56
C GLY A 57 2.56 -4.65 9.58
N ALA A 58 3.58 -5.45 9.25
CA ALA A 58 4.14 -6.44 10.17
C ALA A 58 4.64 -5.78 11.45
N GLU A 59 5.48 -4.76 11.31
CA GLU A 59 6.01 -4.03 12.46
C GLU A 59 4.90 -3.36 13.26
N PHE A 60 4.00 -2.62 12.61
CA PHE A 60 2.94 -1.90 13.32
C PHE A 60 2.02 -2.83 14.13
N PHE A 61 1.55 -3.93 13.52
CA PHE A 61 0.63 -4.86 14.18
C PHE A 61 1.32 -5.73 15.26
N LEU A 62 2.55 -6.20 15.02
CA LEU A 62 3.32 -6.95 16.02
C LEU A 62 3.71 -6.08 17.21
N PHE A 63 4.20 -4.86 16.98
CA PHE A 63 4.48 -3.93 18.06
C PHE A 63 3.20 -3.54 18.81
N GLY A 64 2.12 -3.17 18.11
CA GLY A 64 0.86 -2.80 18.73
C GLY A 64 0.33 -3.88 19.67
N SER A 65 0.38 -5.15 19.25
CA SER A 65 -0.13 -6.29 20.03
C SER A 65 0.82 -6.79 21.13
N MET A 66 2.13 -6.90 20.86
CA MET A 66 3.09 -7.60 21.73
C MET A 66 4.23 -6.71 22.26
N GLY A 67 4.42 -5.52 21.69
CA GLY A 67 5.50 -4.59 22.04
C GLY A 67 6.85 -4.91 21.42
N HIS A 68 6.91 -5.84 20.46
CA HIS A 68 8.13 -6.17 19.72
C HIS A 68 7.78 -6.66 18.31
N GLY A 69 8.69 -6.44 17.37
CA GLY A 69 8.47 -6.69 15.95
C GLY A 69 9.25 -7.87 15.37
N LEU A 70 9.59 -7.77 14.09
CA LEU A 70 10.19 -8.88 13.33
C LEU A 70 11.56 -9.31 13.88
N ASP A 71 12.32 -8.42 14.51
CA ASP A 71 13.63 -8.75 15.09
C ASP A 71 13.56 -9.85 16.15
N ARG A 72 12.41 -10.01 16.82
CA ARG A 72 12.16 -11.10 17.77
C ARG A 72 11.32 -12.23 17.18
N ILE A 73 10.38 -11.91 16.31
CA ILE A 73 9.38 -12.86 15.80
C ILE A 73 9.88 -13.68 14.61
N ALA A 74 10.56 -13.03 13.66
CA ALA A 74 11.05 -13.64 12.43
C ALA A 74 12.28 -12.88 11.91
N PRO A 75 13.41 -12.88 12.65
CA PRO A 75 14.56 -12.02 12.36
C PRO A 75 15.14 -12.25 10.96
N ASN A 76 15.08 -13.48 10.45
CA ASN A 76 15.52 -13.82 9.10
C ASN A 76 14.76 -13.04 8.01
N LEU A 77 13.49 -12.70 8.23
CA LEU A 77 12.69 -11.95 7.26
C LEU A 77 13.11 -10.48 7.16
N THR A 78 13.75 -9.91 8.19
CA THR A 78 14.26 -8.53 8.15
C THR A 78 15.45 -8.36 7.20
N MET A 79 16.16 -9.45 6.91
CA MET A 79 17.45 -9.49 6.19
C MET A 79 18.46 -8.44 6.72
N GLY A 80 18.49 -8.22 8.04
CA GLY A 80 19.41 -7.27 8.67
C GLY A 80 19.03 -5.79 8.49
N GLY A 81 17.84 -5.49 7.97
CA GLY A 81 17.33 -4.12 7.90
C GLY A 81 17.12 -3.50 9.30
N PRO A 82 17.21 -2.17 9.44
CA PRO A 82 17.16 -1.50 10.75
C PRO A 82 15.79 -1.64 11.44
N ALA A 83 15.80 -1.65 12.77
CA ALA A 83 14.57 -1.67 13.59
C ALA A 83 13.71 -0.41 13.37
N PRO A 84 12.38 -0.50 13.47
CA PRO A 84 11.51 0.66 13.32
C PRO A 84 11.70 1.66 14.47
N ILE A 85 11.56 2.94 14.15
CA ILE A 85 11.62 4.03 15.12
C ILE A 85 10.27 4.14 15.85
N GLY A 86 10.32 4.20 17.17
CA GLY A 86 9.18 4.62 18.02
C GLY A 86 7.99 3.68 18.06
N ALA A 87 8.08 2.49 17.46
CA ALA A 87 7.08 1.45 17.59
C ALA A 87 7.01 0.94 19.04
N ARG A 88 5.80 0.73 19.56
CA ARG A 88 5.60 0.27 20.94
C ARG A 88 4.31 -0.50 21.11
N LYS A 89 4.16 -1.15 22.27
CA LYS A 89 2.91 -1.81 22.66
C LYS A 89 1.77 -0.78 22.78
N ALA A 90 0.64 -1.06 22.15
CA ALA A 90 -0.57 -0.26 22.27
C ALA A 90 -1.38 -0.67 23.51
N ASN A 91 -2.14 0.28 24.05
CA ASN A 91 -3.13 0.03 25.08
C ASN A 91 -4.43 -0.46 24.43
N LEU A 92 -4.49 -1.77 24.17
CA LEU A 92 -5.61 -2.41 23.48
C LEU A 92 -6.45 -3.22 24.48
N ASP A 93 -7.76 -3.21 24.26
CA ASP A 93 -8.63 -4.23 24.86
C ASP A 93 -8.27 -5.62 24.32
N PRO A 94 -8.60 -6.72 25.04
CA PRO A 94 -8.19 -8.06 24.64
C PRO A 94 -8.64 -8.47 23.23
N PHE A 95 -9.83 -8.03 22.79
CA PHE A 95 -10.36 -8.38 21.48
C PHE A 95 -9.60 -7.66 20.36
N THR A 96 -9.37 -6.35 20.50
CA THR A 96 -8.57 -5.59 19.52
C THR A 96 -7.11 -6.06 19.51
N GLN A 97 -6.56 -6.42 20.67
CA GLN A 97 -5.20 -6.97 20.77
C GLN A 97 -5.06 -8.29 20.01
N ASP A 98 -6.02 -9.20 20.16
CA ASP A 98 -6.03 -10.49 19.46
C ASP A 98 -6.12 -10.30 17.94
N ILE A 99 -6.99 -9.42 17.45
CA ILE A 99 -7.08 -9.09 16.02
C ILE A 99 -5.77 -8.51 15.50
N ALA A 100 -5.17 -7.55 16.23
CA ALA A 100 -3.89 -6.97 15.85
C ALA A 100 -2.78 -8.03 15.80
N LEU A 101 -2.79 -9.00 16.73
CA LEU A 101 -1.84 -10.11 16.74
C LEU A 101 -2.02 -11.01 15.52
N GLN A 102 -3.26 -11.39 15.18
CA GLN A 102 -3.57 -12.17 13.99
C GLN A 102 -3.07 -11.47 12.72
N PHE A 103 -3.30 -10.16 12.60
CA PHE A 103 -2.80 -9.38 11.46
C PHE A 103 -1.28 -9.36 11.43
N GLY A 104 -0.61 -9.14 12.57
CA GLY A 104 0.85 -9.20 12.66
C GLY A 104 1.42 -10.50 12.12
N TRP A 105 0.87 -11.65 12.53
CA TRP A 105 1.29 -12.96 12.04
C TRP A 105 0.97 -13.21 10.56
N GLN A 106 -0.16 -12.72 10.06
CA GLN A 106 -0.48 -12.77 8.63
C GLN A 106 0.55 -12.00 7.81
N GLN A 107 0.99 -10.82 8.29
CA GLN A 107 2.04 -10.04 7.64
C GLN A 107 3.39 -10.77 7.60
N VAL A 108 3.75 -11.51 8.65
CA VAL A 108 4.92 -12.42 8.63
C VAL A 108 4.77 -13.46 7.53
N GLY A 109 3.57 -14.03 7.38
CA GLY A 109 3.22 -14.95 6.29
C GLY A 109 3.37 -14.32 4.91
N HIS A 110 2.88 -13.09 4.71
CA HIS A 110 3.01 -12.36 3.45
C HIS A 110 4.46 -12.08 3.07
N LEU A 111 5.27 -11.61 4.02
CA LEU A 111 6.71 -11.41 3.82
C LEU A 111 7.38 -12.71 3.36
N ARG A 112 7.09 -13.83 4.02
CA ARG A 112 7.61 -15.14 3.64
C ARG A 112 7.13 -15.57 2.25
N ALA A 113 5.85 -15.40 1.93
CA ALA A 113 5.28 -15.78 0.65
C ALA A 113 5.93 -15.03 -0.51
N ILE A 114 6.12 -13.71 -0.38
CA ILE A 114 6.80 -12.89 -1.39
C ILE A 114 8.27 -13.27 -1.49
N LYS A 115 8.99 -13.40 -0.37
CA LYS A 115 10.42 -13.74 -0.35
C LYS A 115 10.74 -15.17 -0.81
N ASN A 116 9.74 -16.05 -0.82
CA ASN A 116 9.87 -17.37 -1.44
C ASN A 116 9.72 -17.31 -2.97
N ALA A 117 9.05 -16.28 -3.51
CA ALA A 117 8.82 -16.10 -4.93
C ALA A 117 9.86 -15.20 -5.61
N VAL A 118 10.40 -14.22 -4.87
CA VAL A 118 11.41 -13.26 -5.33
C VAL A 118 12.47 -13.05 -4.25
N ARG A 119 13.65 -12.55 -4.62
CA ARG A 119 14.76 -12.32 -3.69
C ARG A 119 14.37 -11.35 -2.55
N GLY A 120 13.65 -10.28 -2.90
CA GLY A 120 13.28 -9.23 -1.96
C GLY A 120 14.48 -8.43 -1.46
N PHE A 121 14.22 -7.58 -0.46
CA PHE A 121 15.21 -6.67 0.09
C PHE A 121 15.12 -6.57 1.63
N PRO A 122 16.17 -6.06 2.30
CA PRO A 122 16.14 -5.76 3.73
C PRO A 122 15.02 -4.80 4.09
N ARG A 123 14.42 -4.99 5.27
CA ARG A 123 13.41 -4.10 5.84
C ARG A 123 13.89 -2.64 5.74
N PRO A 124 13.15 -1.72 5.10
CA PRO A 124 13.52 -0.30 5.10
C PRO A 124 13.40 0.28 6.51
N LEU A 125 14.07 1.40 6.78
CA LEU A 125 13.86 2.12 8.03
C LEU A 125 12.42 2.66 8.06
N LEU A 126 11.66 2.29 9.08
CA LEU A 126 10.30 2.72 9.29
C LEU A 126 10.21 3.70 10.47
N ASP A 127 9.43 4.77 10.34
CA ASP A 127 9.05 5.63 11.48
C ASP A 127 7.60 5.37 11.88
N LEU A 128 7.46 4.54 12.92
CA LEU A 128 6.17 4.15 13.51
C LEU A 128 5.91 4.89 14.82
N SER A 129 6.63 5.98 15.08
CA SER A 129 6.44 6.77 16.29
C SER A 129 5.06 7.42 16.33
N ALA A 130 4.55 7.67 17.54
CA ALA A 130 3.32 8.46 17.71
C ALA A 130 3.43 9.84 17.01
N ARG A 131 4.63 10.43 16.95
CA ARG A 131 4.89 11.68 16.23
C ARG A 131 4.67 11.55 14.72
N SER A 132 5.10 10.46 14.11
CA SER A 132 4.89 10.20 12.67
C SER A 132 3.40 10.08 12.36
N PHE A 133 2.67 9.28 13.14
CA PHE A 133 1.21 9.16 13.01
C PHE A 133 0.48 10.48 13.29
N ALA A 134 0.90 11.27 14.28
CA ALA A 134 0.36 12.59 14.53
C ALA A 134 0.47 13.49 13.28
N LYS A 135 1.64 13.56 12.63
CA LYS A 135 1.82 14.33 11.39
C LYS A 135 0.89 13.89 10.26
N VAL A 136 0.63 12.58 10.14
CA VAL A 136 -0.32 12.05 9.14
C VAL A 136 -1.74 12.53 9.43
N ILE A 137 -2.15 12.46 10.70
CA ILE A 137 -3.48 12.92 11.12
C ILE A 137 -3.61 14.44 11.01
N ASP A 138 -2.60 15.20 11.45
CA ASP A 138 -2.57 16.66 11.32
C ASP A 138 -2.73 17.08 9.86
N LYS A 139 -2.02 16.40 8.94
CA LYS A 139 -2.17 16.62 7.50
C LYS A 139 -3.57 16.26 6.99
N ALA A 140 -4.17 15.19 7.52
CA ALA A 140 -5.54 14.81 7.16
C ALA A 140 -6.57 15.85 7.61
N PHE A 141 -6.38 16.45 8.79
CA PHE A 141 -7.27 17.49 9.30
C PHE A 141 -6.99 18.87 8.69
N GLY A 142 -5.76 19.12 8.25
CA GLY A 142 -5.28 20.42 7.77
C GLY A 142 -4.71 21.30 8.89
N GLU A 143 -4.69 20.80 10.13
CA GLU A 143 -4.22 21.48 11.32
C GLU A 143 -3.79 20.46 12.38
N PRO A 144 -2.86 20.81 13.29
CA PRO A 144 -2.47 19.92 14.37
C PRO A 144 -3.61 19.62 15.35
N LEU A 145 -3.78 18.35 15.71
CA LEU A 145 -4.64 18.00 16.85
C LEU A 145 -3.93 18.28 18.16
N ASN A 146 -4.71 18.66 19.18
CA ASN A 146 -4.21 18.87 20.54
C ASN A 146 -4.98 17.98 21.54
N PRO A 147 -4.31 17.04 22.23
CA PRO A 147 -2.91 16.63 22.07
C PRO A 147 -2.61 16.00 20.69
N PRO A 148 -1.34 15.80 20.30
CA PRO A 148 -1.00 15.10 19.07
C PRO A 148 -1.59 13.68 19.01
N PHE A 149 -2.00 13.22 17.82
CA PHE A 149 -2.59 11.90 17.68
C PHE A 149 -1.60 10.77 18.01
N ASP A 150 -1.94 9.96 19.00
CA ASP A 150 -1.16 8.79 19.40
C ASP A 150 -1.89 7.48 19.01
N PRO A 151 -1.34 6.68 18.08
CA PRO A 151 -1.96 5.43 17.63
C PRO A 151 -1.94 4.35 18.70
N TYR A 152 -1.11 4.48 19.74
CA TYR A 152 -0.93 3.46 20.78
C TYR A 152 -1.79 3.71 22.03
N ALA A 153 -2.55 4.82 22.07
CA ALA A 153 -3.25 5.27 23.28
C ALA A 153 -4.48 4.44 23.65
N SER A 154 -5.18 3.89 22.65
CA SER A 154 -6.41 3.11 22.83
C SER A 154 -6.69 2.21 21.62
N SER A 155 -7.59 1.24 21.76
CA SER A 155 -8.10 0.44 20.64
C SER A 155 -8.69 1.28 19.51
N THR A 156 -9.44 2.34 19.83
CA THR A 156 -10.02 3.24 18.80
C THR A 156 -8.94 3.97 18.03
N ASN A 157 -7.93 4.52 18.72
CA ASN A 157 -6.81 5.19 18.07
C ASN A 157 -6.01 4.22 17.21
N PHE A 158 -5.78 3.01 17.72
CA PHE A 158 -5.05 1.97 17.00
C PHE A 158 -5.79 1.53 15.73
N LEU A 159 -7.11 1.35 15.79
CA LEU A 159 -7.93 1.02 14.62
C LEU A 159 -7.95 2.17 13.59
N ILE A 160 -8.05 3.43 14.04
CA ILE A 160 -7.98 4.60 13.15
C ILE A 160 -6.61 4.67 12.46
N ALA A 161 -5.52 4.37 13.18
CA ALA A 161 -4.20 4.30 12.59
C ALA A 161 -4.07 3.11 11.60
N SER A 162 -4.63 1.95 11.98
CA SER A 162 -4.64 0.73 11.15
C SER A 162 -5.36 0.94 9.82
N TYR A 163 -6.39 1.79 9.78
CA TYR A 163 -7.14 2.16 8.57
C TYR A 163 -6.25 2.70 7.42
N LEU A 164 -5.05 3.19 7.73
CA LEU A 164 -4.07 3.63 6.75
C LEU A 164 -3.41 2.48 5.99
N ILE A 165 -3.21 1.31 6.63
CA ILE A 165 -2.21 0.33 6.19
C ILE A 165 -2.76 -0.71 5.20
N PRO A 166 -3.73 -1.60 5.56
CA PRO A 166 -4.14 -2.66 4.63
C PRO A 166 -4.79 -2.13 3.35
N TYR A 167 -5.49 -1.00 3.43
CA TYR A 167 -6.12 -0.39 2.26
C TYR A 167 -5.12 0.12 1.22
N ILE A 168 -4.01 0.74 1.63
CA ILE A 168 -2.97 1.13 0.66
C ILE A 168 -2.37 -0.11 0.00
N ALA A 169 -2.11 -1.16 0.79
CA ALA A 169 -1.57 -2.42 0.26
C ALA A 169 -2.52 -3.10 -0.73
N LEU A 170 -3.81 -3.24 -0.41
CA LEU A 170 -4.78 -3.88 -1.30
C LEU A 170 -4.90 -3.11 -2.63
N THR A 171 -4.98 -1.78 -2.58
CA THR A 171 -5.07 -0.98 -3.81
C THR A 171 -3.80 -1.08 -4.67
N GLY A 172 -2.64 -1.28 -4.05
CA GLY A 172 -1.39 -1.59 -4.76
C GLY A 172 -1.41 -2.94 -5.47
N TYR A 173 -1.96 -3.99 -4.84
CA TYR A 173 -2.13 -5.28 -5.52
C TYR A 173 -3.12 -5.18 -6.68
N VAL A 174 -4.24 -4.47 -6.52
CA VAL A 174 -5.19 -4.21 -7.61
C VAL A 174 -4.50 -3.49 -8.77
N GLY A 175 -3.69 -2.46 -8.50
CA GLY A 175 -2.97 -1.72 -9.54
C GLY A 175 -1.80 -2.46 -10.18
N SER A 176 -1.21 -3.42 -9.47
CA SER A 176 -0.12 -4.25 -10.02
C SER A 176 -0.65 -5.38 -10.91
N ASN A 177 -1.84 -5.92 -10.62
CA ASN A 177 -2.41 -7.09 -11.29
C ASN A 177 -2.42 -7.01 -12.83
N PRO A 178 -2.84 -5.90 -13.48
CA PRO A 178 -2.83 -5.81 -14.94
C PRO A 178 -1.44 -5.92 -15.57
N ASN A 179 -0.39 -5.60 -14.81
CA ASN A 179 0.98 -5.54 -15.30
C ASN A 179 1.75 -6.86 -15.10
N LEU A 180 1.26 -7.75 -14.23
CA LEU A 180 1.85 -9.07 -14.00
C LEU A 180 1.61 -9.99 -15.21
N GLN A 181 2.63 -10.75 -15.62
CA GLN A 181 2.56 -11.66 -16.75
C GLN A 181 2.40 -13.12 -16.31
N GLY A 182 3.17 -13.55 -15.31
CA GLY A 182 3.25 -14.92 -14.85
C GLY A 182 2.01 -15.37 -14.08
N SER A 183 1.54 -16.59 -14.35
CA SER A 183 0.43 -17.20 -13.60
C SER A 183 0.77 -17.38 -12.11
N ALA A 184 2.03 -17.72 -11.79
CA ALA A 184 2.53 -17.79 -10.42
C ALA A 184 2.48 -16.42 -9.72
N SER A 185 2.91 -15.36 -10.40
CA SER A 185 2.86 -13.98 -9.91
C SER A 185 1.42 -13.53 -9.65
N LYS A 186 0.52 -13.75 -10.62
CA LYS A 186 -0.91 -13.42 -10.49
C LYS A 186 -1.56 -14.18 -9.34
N ARG A 187 -1.25 -15.47 -9.18
CA ARG A 187 -1.74 -16.30 -8.07
C ARG A 187 -1.28 -15.75 -6.72
N LEU A 188 0.00 -15.40 -6.60
CA LEU A 188 0.55 -14.82 -5.38
C LEU A 188 -0.11 -13.47 -5.06
N ALA A 189 -0.13 -12.54 -6.02
CA ALA A 189 -0.73 -11.21 -5.85
C ALA A 189 -2.23 -11.30 -5.51
N ALA A 190 -2.99 -12.15 -6.19
CA ALA A 190 -4.42 -12.35 -5.91
C ALA A 190 -4.66 -12.96 -4.52
N GLY A 191 -3.84 -13.92 -4.09
CA GLY A 191 -3.92 -14.50 -2.75
C GLY A 191 -3.66 -13.48 -1.64
N LEU A 192 -2.62 -12.66 -1.81
CA LEU A 192 -2.29 -11.56 -0.88
C LEU A 192 -3.40 -10.50 -0.86
N LEU A 193 -3.89 -10.09 -2.04
CA LEU A 193 -5.02 -9.16 -2.18
C LEU A 193 -6.26 -9.63 -1.42
N GLY A 194 -6.59 -10.92 -1.47
CA GLY A 194 -7.72 -11.48 -0.72
C GLY A 194 -7.60 -11.26 0.79
N VAL A 195 -6.43 -11.57 1.36
CA VAL A 195 -6.20 -11.39 2.81
C VAL A 195 -6.19 -9.91 3.19
N LYS A 196 -5.54 -9.04 2.39
CA LYS A 196 -5.55 -7.58 2.61
C LYS A 196 -6.95 -6.99 2.60
N SER A 197 -7.79 -7.45 1.67
CA SER A 197 -9.18 -7.02 1.59
C SER A 197 -9.96 -7.42 2.84
N GLY A 198 -9.73 -8.62 3.37
CA GLY A 198 -10.32 -9.07 4.63
C GLY A 198 -9.86 -8.23 5.83
N GLN A 199 -8.57 -7.90 5.91
CA GLN A 199 -8.03 -7.04 6.97
C GLN A 199 -8.66 -5.64 6.94
N ASP A 200 -8.75 -5.02 5.77
CA ASP A 200 -9.42 -3.72 5.60
C ASP A 200 -10.89 -3.79 5.99
N ALA A 201 -11.61 -4.82 5.55
CA ALA A 201 -13.03 -5.01 5.88
C ALA A 201 -13.26 -5.15 7.40
N ILE A 202 -12.40 -5.88 8.11
CA ILE A 202 -12.49 -6.01 9.58
C ILE A 202 -12.26 -4.66 10.23
N ILE A 203 -11.21 -3.92 9.87
CA ILE A 203 -10.92 -2.60 10.43
C ILE A 203 -12.09 -1.64 10.17
N ARG A 204 -12.58 -1.59 8.93
CA ARG A 204 -13.72 -0.76 8.54
C ARG A 204 -14.97 -1.13 9.33
N THR A 205 -15.25 -2.41 9.53
CA THR A 205 -16.41 -2.86 10.29
C THR A 205 -16.33 -2.43 11.76
N LEU A 206 -15.19 -2.63 12.41
CA LEU A 206 -15.00 -2.23 13.81
C LEU A 206 -15.08 -0.72 14.01
N LEU A 207 -14.51 0.05 13.08
CA LEU A 207 -14.65 1.50 13.09
C LEU A 207 -16.08 1.96 12.75
N TYR A 208 -16.79 1.23 11.88
CA TYR A 208 -18.17 1.55 11.48
C TYR A 208 -19.15 1.38 12.65
N GLN A 209 -18.98 0.32 13.46
CA GLN A 209 -19.72 0.16 14.72
C GLN A 209 -19.60 1.38 15.63
N LYS A 210 -18.44 2.06 15.57
CA LYS A 210 -18.09 3.22 16.37
C LYS A 210 -18.22 4.54 15.61
N ALA A 211 -18.81 4.57 14.41
CA ALA A 211 -18.72 5.68 13.48
C ALA A 211 -19.11 7.05 14.09
N ASN A 212 -20.11 7.06 14.97
CA ASN A 212 -20.62 8.26 15.64
C ASN A 212 -20.01 8.50 17.03
N GLU A 213 -19.24 7.55 17.57
CA GLU A 213 -18.52 7.73 18.83
C GLU A 213 -17.46 8.81 18.66
N LYS A 214 -17.36 9.71 19.64
CA LYS A 214 -16.32 10.75 19.67
C LYS A 214 -15.02 10.14 20.17
N VAL A 215 -13.96 10.29 19.38
CA VAL A 215 -12.61 9.88 19.78
C VAL A 215 -12.13 10.82 20.89
N HIS A 216 -11.90 10.27 22.08
CA HIS A 216 -11.30 11.00 23.19
C HIS A 216 -9.80 11.21 22.93
N PRO A 217 -9.22 12.38 23.25
CA PRO A 217 -9.84 13.57 23.84
C PRO A 217 -10.40 14.58 22.82
N TYR A 218 -10.31 14.31 21.52
CA TYR A 218 -10.56 15.29 20.45
C TYR A 218 -12.03 15.73 20.33
N GLY A 219 -12.98 14.91 20.79
CA GLY A 219 -14.40 15.19 20.62
C GLY A 219 -14.90 15.07 19.18
N ILE A 220 -14.08 14.49 18.29
CA ILE A 220 -14.33 14.32 16.85
C ILE A 220 -14.84 12.89 16.60
N PRO A 221 -15.91 12.67 15.80
CA PRO A 221 -16.41 11.34 15.50
C PRO A 221 -15.41 10.46 14.74
N VAL A 222 -15.42 9.14 14.99
CA VAL A 222 -14.60 8.15 14.26
C VAL A 222 -14.77 8.27 12.75
N ALA A 223 -16.00 8.42 12.26
CA ALA A 223 -16.26 8.56 10.83
C ALA A 223 -15.56 9.79 10.22
N ALA A 224 -15.44 10.89 10.98
CA ALA A 224 -14.75 12.08 10.52
C ALA A 224 -13.25 11.83 10.33
N PHE A 225 -12.60 11.09 11.24
CA PHE A 225 -11.21 10.65 11.05
C PHE A 225 -11.05 9.86 9.76
N THR A 226 -11.90 8.84 9.53
CA THR A 226 -11.79 8.01 8.31
C THR A 226 -12.00 8.82 7.04
N ASN A 227 -12.98 9.73 7.03
CA ASN A 227 -13.24 10.62 5.89
C ASN A 227 -12.04 11.55 5.60
N LYS A 228 -11.44 12.15 6.64
CA LYS A 228 -10.27 13.02 6.51
C LYS A 228 -9.05 12.26 6.02
N ILE A 229 -8.81 11.06 6.56
CA ILE A 229 -7.73 10.17 6.11
C ILE A 229 -7.90 9.81 4.63
N SER A 230 -9.11 9.42 4.21
CA SER A 230 -9.35 9.06 2.81
C SER A 230 -9.17 10.24 1.85
N GLN A 231 -9.68 11.41 2.21
CA GLN A 231 -9.45 12.64 1.44
C GLN A 231 -7.96 12.95 1.30
N MET A 232 -7.21 12.83 2.39
CA MET A 232 -5.77 13.03 2.39
C MET A 232 -5.05 12.03 1.46
N ARG A 233 -5.39 10.73 1.52
CA ARG A 233 -4.81 9.72 0.61
C ARG A 233 -5.08 10.03 -0.86
N ASN A 234 -6.28 10.50 -1.18
CA ASN A 234 -6.62 10.91 -2.55
C ASN A 234 -5.81 12.14 -3.00
N ASN A 235 -5.68 13.14 -2.12
CA ASN A 235 -4.91 14.35 -2.40
C ASN A 235 -3.42 14.03 -2.62
N LEU A 236 -2.82 13.19 -1.77
CA LEU A 236 -1.42 12.79 -1.90
C LEU A 236 -1.18 11.89 -3.11
N GLY A 237 -2.12 11.02 -3.48
CA GLY A 237 -2.00 10.16 -4.67
C GLY A 237 -1.99 10.95 -5.98
N ARG A 238 -2.69 12.10 -6.03
CA ARG A 238 -2.81 13.00 -7.19
C ARG A 238 -3.49 12.37 -8.42
N SER A 239 -4.34 11.36 -8.22
CA SER A 239 -5.05 10.63 -9.29
C SER A 239 -6.54 10.47 -9.02
N GLY A 240 -7.16 11.51 -8.46
CA GLY A 240 -8.60 11.52 -8.20
C GLY A 240 -9.04 10.66 -7.01
N LEU A 241 -10.28 10.18 -7.06
CA LEU A 241 -10.94 9.44 -5.98
C LEU A 241 -10.57 7.96 -6.04
N LYS A 242 -9.74 7.50 -5.09
CA LYS A 242 -9.32 6.10 -4.96
C LYS A 242 -9.49 5.56 -3.53
N ASP A 243 -10.25 6.28 -2.72
CA ASP A 243 -10.56 5.94 -1.35
C ASP A 243 -11.72 6.78 -0.82
N GLU A 244 -12.46 6.20 0.10
CA GLU A 244 -13.61 6.78 0.75
C GLU A 244 -13.70 6.30 2.20
N GLY A 245 -14.08 7.22 3.09
CA GLY A 245 -14.29 6.91 4.50
C GLY A 245 -15.60 6.18 4.75
N LEU A 246 -15.93 5.95 6.02
CA LEU A 246 -17.00 5.05 6.45
C LEU A 246 -18.42 5.60 6.24
N LEU A 247 -18.57 6.92 6.24
CA LEU A 247 -19.84 7.60 6.01
C LEU A 247 -19.66 8.64 4.90
N VAL A 248 -20.25 8.36 3.75
CA VAL A 248 -20.19 9.22 2.57
C VAL A 248 -21.55 9.89 2.31
N PRO A 249 -21.59 10.99 1.55
CA PRO A 249 -22.85 11.50 1.00
C PRO A 249 -23.57 10.43 0.19
N LYS A 250 -24.91 10.42 0.23
CA LYS A 250 -25.73 9.38 -0.43
C LYS A 250 -25.43 9.22 -1.92
N PHE A 251 -25.08 10.30 -2.61
CA PHE A 251 -24.74 10.28 -4.04
C PHE A 251 -23.39 9.61 -4.35
N ARG A 252 -22.54 9.38 -3.34
CA ARG A 252 -21.27 8.63 -3.44
C ARG A 252 -21.36 7.20 -2.92
N GLY A 253 -22.28 6.92 -2.00
CA GLY A 253 -22.41 5.56 -1.49
C GLY A 253 -22.95 4.58 -2.53
N THR A 254 -22.88 3.29 -2.20
CA THR A 254 -23.22 2.17 -3.09
C THR A 254 -24.56 2.37 -3.80
N GLU A 255 -24.55 2.21 -5.13
CA GLU A 255 -25.70 2.43 -6.03
C GLU A 255 -26.38 3.81 -5.88
N ARG A 256 -25.69 4.78 -5.26
CA ARG A 256 -26.22 6.09 -4.86
C ARG A 256 -27.43 5.98 -3.92
N LYS A 257 -27.57 4.86 -3.20
CA LYS A 257 -28.73 4.55 -2.36
C LYS A 257 -28.45 4.66 -0.87
N ILE A 258 -27.21 4.50 -0.42
CA ILE A 258 -26.86 4.40 0.99
C ILE A 258 -25.71 5.35 1.37
N ARG A 259 -25.53 5.63 2.66
CA ARG A 259 -24.44 6.48 3.19
C ARG A 259 -23.30 5.67 3.82
N GLY A 260 -23.61 4.48 4.32
CA GLY A 260 -22.61 3.58 4.91
C GLY A 260 -21.69 3.01 3.84
N ASN A 261 -20.40 2.96 4.14
CA ASN A 261 -19.36 2.60 3.19
C ASN A 261 -18.27 1.74 3.86
N VAL A 262 -18.68 0.54 4.27
CA VAL A 262 -17.81 -0.43 4.95
C VAL A 262 -16.80 -1.10 4.03
N LEU A 263 -16.98 -1.00 2.71
CA LEU A 263 -16.04 -1.42 1.67
C LEU A 263 -15.98 -0.29 0.63
N ALA A 264 -14.79 0.27 0.41
CA ALA A 264 -14.62 1.31 -0.61
C ALA A 264 -14.38 0.69 -1.99
N GLY A 265 -15.17 1.12 -2.97
CA GLY A 265 -15.05 0.69 -4.36
C GLY A 265 -15.51 1.77 -5.32
N ASN A 266 -15.19 1.59 -6.60
CA ASN A 266 -15.64 2.48 -7.67
C ASN A 266 -17.15 2.31 -7.95
N GLU A 267 -17.66 2.92 -9.01
CA GLU A 267 -19.08 2.84 -9.38
C GLU A 267 -19.59 1.42 -9.67
N TYR A 268 -18.69 0.48 -9.95
CA TYR A 268 -19.00 -0.95 -10.15
C TYR A 268 -18.79 -1.78 -8.88
N SER A 269 -18.57 -1.14 -7.73
CA SER A 269 -18.16 -1.79 -6.47
C SER A 269 -16.85 -2.60 -6.61
N ILE A 270 -15.98 -2.22 -7.54
CA ILE A 270 -14.65 -2.82 -7.72
C ILE A 270 -13.65 -2.02 -6.89
N ALA A 271 -12.74 -2.71 -6.19
CA ALA A 271 -11.69 -2.07 -5.41
C ALA A 271 -10.84 -1.13 -6.29
N PHE A 272 -10.45 0.00 -5.73
CA PHE A 272 -9.61 0.96 -6.44
C PHE A 272 -8.20 0.42 -6.66
N ASP A 273 -7.58 0.80 -7.77
CA ASP A 273 -6.16 0.56 -8.06
C ASP A 273 -5.30 1.72 -7.56
N ARG A 274 -4.04 1.47 -7.22
CA ARG A 274 -3.00 2.50 -7.10
C ARG A 274 -1.70 2.03 -7.74
N THR A 275 -1.01 2.94 -8.43
CA THR A 275 0.35 2.71 -8.91
C THR A 275 1.36 2.80 -7.75
N PRO A 276 2.58 2.27 -7.93
CA PRO A 276 3.66 2.45 -6.96
C PRO A 276 3.93 3.92 -6.60
N GLU A 277 3.89 4.84 -7.57
CA GLU A 277 4.11 6.27 -7.37
C GLU A 277 3.05 6.86 -6.44
N GLU A 278 1.78 6.54 -6.69
CA GLU A 278 0.67 6.99 -5.83
C GLU A 278 0.87 6.49 -4.40
N ILE A 279 1.31 5.25 -4.23
CA ILE A 279 1.60 4.65 -2.91
C ILE A 279 2.75 5.38 -2.24
N LEU A 280 3.88 5.60 -2.93
CA LEU A 280 5.06 6.28 -2.39
C LEU A 280 4.71 7.70 -1.92
N ARG A 281 3.99 8.46 -2.74
CA ARG A 281 3.51 9.82 -2.38
C ARG A 281 2.71 9.82 -1.08
N ILE A 282 1.87 8.80 -0.87
CA ILE A 282 1.03 8.65 0.33
C ILE A 282 1.88 8.25 1.53
N VAL A 283 2.70 7.18 1.43
CA VAL A 283 3.44 6.65 2.58
C VAL A 283 4.62 7.53 3.01
N TYR A 284 5.15 8.35 2.09
CA TYR A 284 6.10 9.41 2.41
C TYR A 284 5.41 10.65 3.01
N GLY A 285 4.09 10.75 2.87
CA GLY A 285 3.27 11.85 3.40
C GLY A 285 3.47 13.18 2.68
N GLY A 286 4.41 13.28 1.74
CA GLY A 286 4.77 14.53 1.06
C GLY A 286 3.99 14.81 -0.22
N GLY A 287 3.37 13.80 -0.83
CA GLY A 287 2.73 13.95 -2.15
C GLY A 287 3.72 13.90 -3.32
N HIS A 288 4.96 13.46 -3.05
CA HIS A 288 6.03 13.29 -4.04
C HIS A 288 6.75 11.95 -3.82
N GLU A 289 6.83 11.12 -4.86
CA GLU A 289 7.36 9.75 -4.87
C GLU A 289 8.88 9.68 -4.75
N GLY A 290 9.57 10.77 -5.09
CA GLY A 290 11.03 10.89 -4.97
C GLY A 290 11.53 11.55 -3.68
N ILE A 291 10.64 12.04 -2.80
CA ILE A 291 11.04 12.73 -1.56
C ILE A 291 10.59 11.90 -0.35
N PRO A 292 11.50 11.12 0.26
CA PRO A 292 11.23 10.35 1.47
C PRO A 292 10.67 11.16 2.63
N GLY A 293 9.98 10.46 3.53
CA GLY A 293 9.34 11.06 4.70
C GLY A 293 8.31 10.12 5.32
N GLY A 294 7.45 10.66 6.17
CA GLY A 294 6.31 9.91 6.74
C GLY A 294 6.75 8.60 7.39
N PHE A 295 6.19 7.48 6.93
CA PHE A 295 6.52 6.16 7.46
C PHE A 295 7.87 5.61 6.97
N PHE A 296 8.47 6.21 5.94
CA PHE A 296 9.73 5.78 5.33
C PHE A 296 10.71 6.96 5.27
N PRO A 297 11.32 7.35 6.41
CA PRO A 297 12.18 8.53 6.49
C PRO A 297 13.38 8.50 5.53
N ASN A 298 13.91 7.31 5.22
CA ASN A 298 15.03 7.13 4.28
C ASN A 298 14.57 6.59 2.91
N GLY A 299 13.27 6.49 2.69
CA GLY A 299 12.68 5.93 1.49
C GLY A 299 12.34 4.45 1.62
N ALA A 300 11.43 4.02 0.77
CA ALA A 300 11.10 2.63 0.51
C ALA A 300 12.22 1.97 -0.31
N ASN A 301 12.32 0.65 -0.21
CA ASN A 301 13.35 -0.15 -0.88
C ASN A 301 12.80 -0.85 -2.14
N GLY A 302 13.70 -1.46 -2.93
CA GLY A 302 13.39 -2.15 -4.18
C GLY A 302 13.60 -1.26 -5.41
N ARG A 303 13.67 -1.86 -6.60
CA ARG A 303 14.02 -1.14 -7.85
C ARG A 303 13.06 0.01 -8.15
N ILE A 304 11.75 -0.22 -8.02
CA ILE A 304 10.71 0.78 -8.31
C ILE A 304 10.82 1.98 -7.36
N ALA A 305 11.00 1.75 -6.05
CA ALA A 305 11.14 2.85 -5.12
C ALA A 305 12.47 3.60 -5.34
N GLY A 306 13.57 2.86 -5.53
CA GLY A 306 14.90 3.40 -5.77
C GLY A 306 14.98 4.27 -7.03
N SER A 307 14.31 3.90 -8.12
CA SER A 307 14.32 4.68 -9.37
C SER A 307 13.78 6.10 -9.20
N HIS A 308 12.90 6.33 -8.23
CA HIS A 308 12.34 7.67 -7.95
C HIS A 308 13.25 8.53 -7.08
N LEU A 309 14.14 7.93 -6.28
CA LEU A 309 15.06 8.66 -5.40
C LEU A 309 16.25 9.28 -6.15
N HIS A 310 16.70 8.61 -7.23
CA HIS A 310 17.87 9.02 -8.00
C HIS A 310 17.62 10.22 -8.94
N ASN A 311 16.35 10.55 -9.23
CA ASN A 311 15.99 11.68 -10.09
C ASN A 311 16.23 13.07 -9.46
N LEU A 312 16.64 13.13 -8.18
CA LEU A 312 16.97 14.40 -7.50
C LEU A 312 18.42 14.85 -7.72
N ILE A 313 19.30 14.01 -8.26
CA ILE A 313 20.72 14.36 -8.50
C ILE A 313 20.93 15.06 -9.86
N GLY A 314 19.97 15.00 -10.78
CA GLY A 314 20.09 15.61 -12.13
C GLY A 314 19.30 16.91 -12.35
N ALA A 315 18.70 17.50 -11.31
CA ALA A 315 17.82 18.67 -11.42
C ALA A 315 18.46 19.99 -10.91
N TRP A 316 19.76 19.98 -10.62
CA TRP A 316 20.51 21.14 -10.12
C TRP A 316 21.90 21.28 -10.75
N ASP A 317 22.05 20.89 -12.02
CA ASP A 317 23.19 21.25 -12.86
C ASP A 317 22.74 22.21 -13.98
#